data_AF-A0A967CUC1-F1
#
_entry.id   AF-A0A967CUC1-F1
#
_cell.length_a   1.000
_cell.length_b   1.000
_cell.length_c   1.000
_cell.angle_alpha   90.00
_cell.angle_beta   90.00
_cell.angle_gamma   90.00
#
_symmetry.space_group_name_H-M   'P 1'
#
loop_
_entity.id
_entity.type
_entity.pdbx_description
1 polymer ?
#
loop_
_entity_poly.entity_id
_entity_poly.type
_entity_poly.pdbx_seq_one_letter_code
_entity_poly.pdbx_strand_id
1 'polypeptide(L)'
;MLCLGLASAGCSYAPVNELKLFRESVVATNVAATPVIDEVSATEKRQQRTIIANQERRSRTILPFDPAQARYFSDISDGPAASVFRRGHQVLDRLSDVLLALATGKGSADEAEAIGGLATEAGALLNVIGVGIAVGPAFETLKPALTELSKDLGRAEASRVIAQVEAAHLVKNLVSALVSATPKMFVTLTGEAERRANSAGAPAEAMTQLLDRSTKVRVVLSNYVVLLRQTNDAWDEAVRAAEAKSSTANFGALTERIAEVKAAALATRQAFANLNASR
;
A
#
# COMPACT_ATOMS: atom_id res chain seq x y z
N MET A 1 -17.83 19.98 56.69
CA MET A 1 -16.79 20.08 55.65
C MET A 1 -17.06 19.00 54.61
N LEU A 2 -17.80 19.33 53.54
CA LEU A 2 -17.98 18.46 52.37
C LEU A 2 -16.97 18.92 51.31
N CYS A 3 -15.98 18.09 50.99
CA CYS A 3 -15.11 18.31 49.83
C CYS A 3 -15.85 17.84 48.57
N LEU A 4 -16.40 18.80 47.83
CA LEU A 4 -16.96 18.61 46.50
C LEU A 4 -15.78 18.37 45.53
N GLY A 5 -15.51 17.11 45.21
CA GLY A 5 -14.54 16.71 44.20
C GLY A 5 -15.07 17.05 42.81
N LEU A 6 -14.64 18.19 42.27
CA LEU A 6 -14.77 18.51 40.85
C LEU A 6 -13.92 17.50 40.06
N ALA A 7 -14.58 16.45 39.56
CA ALA A 7 -14.07 15.65 38.46
C ALA A 7 -13.92 16.59 37.26
N SER A 8 -12.70 17.05 37.01
CA SER A 8 -12.33 17.68 35.75
C SER A 8 -12.59 16.63 34.67
N ALA A 9 -13.70 16.80 33.95
CA ALA A 9 -13.88 16.20 32.64
C ALA A 9 -12.75 16.77 31.77
N GLY A 10 -11.61 16.07 31.75
CA GLY A 10 -10.52 16.40 30.86
C GLY A 10 -11.07 16.30 29.45
N CYS A 11 -11.20 17.43 28.76
CA CYS A 11 -11.50 17.45 27.34
C CYS A 11 -10.51 16.50 26.66
N SER A 12 -11.00 15.35 26.19
CA SER A 12 -10.20 14.43 25.40
C SER A 12 -9.85 15.18 24.12
N TYR A 13 -8.57 15.56 23.99
CA TYR A 13 -8.08 16.23 22.79
C TYR A 13 -7.97 15.18 21.69
N ALA A 14 -8.90 15.18 20.75
CA ALA A 14 -8.78 14.34 19.57
C ALA A 14 -7.69 14.91 18.65
N PRO A 15 -6.71 14.10 18.18
CA PRO A 15 -5.57 14.55 17.39
C PRO A 15 -5.94 14.78 15.91
N VAL A 16 -6.90 15.67 15.67
CA VAL A 16 -7.51 15.88 14.34
C VAL A 16 -6.48 16.40 13.33
N ASN A 17 -5.65 17.35 13.75
CA ASN A 17 -4.68 17.97 12.85
C ASN A 17 -3.58 16.98 12.47
N GLU A 18 -3.12 16.19 13.45
CA GLU A 18 -2.12 15.15 13.28
C GLU A 18 -2.61 14.07 12.32
N LEU A 19 -3.86 13.62 12.48
CA LEU A 19 -4.46 12.61 11.60
C LEU A 19 -4.75 13.14 10.20
N LYS A 20 -5.08 14.42 10.06
CA LYS A 20 -5.21 15.07 8.75
C LYS A 20 -3.87 15.06 8.01
N LEU A 21 -2.81 15.41 8.72
CA LEU A 21 -1.44 15.41 8.22
C LEU A 21 -0.97 13.98 7.85
N PHE A 22 -1.25 12.99 8.69
CA PHE A 22 -0.99 11.58 8.35
C PHE A 22 -1.76 11.14 7.10
N ARG A 23 -3.06 11.45 7.00
CA ARG A 23 -3.87 11.16 5.81
C ARG A 23 -3.28 11.79 4.55
N GLU A 24 -2.81 13.04 4.61
CA GLU A 24 -2.12 13.66 3.48
C GLU A 24 -0.88 12.86 3.03
N SER A 25 -0.12 12.30 3.98
CA SER A 25 1.02 11.44 3.67
C SER A 25 0.59 10.17 2.93
N VAL A 26 -0.48 9.51 3.39
CA VAL A 26 -1.05 8.31 2.74
C VAL A 26 -1.53 8.61 1.32
N VAL A 27 -2.25 9.72 1.12
CA VAL A 27 -2.69 10.14 -0.22
C VAL A 27 -1.49 10.39 -1.14
N ALA A 28 -0.47 11.11 -0.67
CA ALA A 28 0.74 11.36 -1.45
C ALA A 28 1.45 10.05 -1.85
N THR A 29 1.52 9.12 -0.91
CA THR A 29 2.08 7.78 -1.12
C THR A 29 1.29 6.98 -2.14
N ASN A 30 -0.04 6.95 -2.03
CA ASN A 30 -0.91 6.25 -2.97
C ASN A 30 -0.78 6.81 -4.39
N VAL A 31 -0.83 8.14 -4.55
CA VAL A 31 -0.68 8.81 -5.84
C VAL A 31 0.66 8.48 -6.50
N ALA A 32 1.76 8.45 -5.73
CA ALA A 32 3.06 8.10 -6.26
C ALA A 32 3.24 6.60 -6.55
N ALA A 33 2.54 5.73 -5.81
CA ALA A 33 2.58 4.28 -5.99
C ALA A 33 1.75 3.80 -7.19
N THR A 34 0.62 4.45 -7.49
CA THR A 34 -0.29 4.08 -8.60
C THR A 34 0.43 3.74 -9.91
N PRO A 35 1.26 4.63 -10.50
CA PRO A 35 1.92 4.33 -11.77
C PRO A 35 2.86 3.11 -11.70
N VAL A 36 3.51 2.89 -10.56
CA VAL A 36 4.38 1.73 -10.35
C VAL A 36 3.55 0.44 -10.34
N ILE A 37 2.41 0.44 -9.64
CA ILE A 37 1.49 -0.70 -9.57
C ILE A 37 0.84 -0.98 -10.94
N ASP A 38 0.46 0.07 -11.67
CA ASP A 38 -0.09 -0.05 -13.04
C ASP A 38 0.93 -0.70 -13.98
N GLU A 39 2.20 -0.33 -13.89
CA GLU A 39 3.25 -0.94 -14.70
C GLU A 39 3.54 -2.40 -14.29
N VAL A 40 3.44 -2.74 -13.00
CA VAL A 40 3.48 -4.13 -12.55
C VAL A 40 2.33 -4.92 -13.18
N SER A 41 1.10 -4.39 -13.14
CA SER A 41 -0.09 -4.99 -13.73
C SER A 41 0.09 -5.21 -15.23
N ALA A 42 0.49 -4.16 -15.96
CA ALA A 42 0.71 -4.22 -17.40
C ALA A 42 1.81 -5.22 -17.76
N THR A 43 2.92 -5.24 -17.01
CA THR A 43 4.02 -6.19 -17.23
C THR A 43 3.57 -7.62 -16.97
N GLU A 44 2.97 -7.91 -15.82
CA GLU A 44 2.44 -9.23 -15.47
C GLU A 44 1.51 -9.79 -16.56
N LYS A 45 0.55 -8.97 -17.02
CA LYS A 45 -0.35 -9.34 -18.12
C LYS A 45 0.40 -9.63 -19.43
N ARG A 46 1.38 -8.80 -19.81
CA ARG A 46 2.21 -9.05 -21.01
C ARG A 46 2.97 -10.37 -20.88
N GLN A 47 3.55 -10.65 -19.72
CA GLN A 47 4.28 -11.88 -19.47
C GLN A 47 3.38 -13.11 -19.60
N GLN A 48 2.20 -13.10 -18.99
CA GLN A 48 1.29 -14.23 -19.05
C GLN A 48 0.74 -14.46 -20.46
N ARG A 49 0.37 -13.39 -21.17
CA ARG A 49 -0.04 -13.46 -22.59
C ARG A 49 1.05 -14.09 -23.47
N THR A 50 2.32 -13.74 -23.21
CA THR A 50 3.47 -14.34 -23.91
C THR A 50 3.61 -15.84 -23.61
N ILE A 51 3.41 -16.25 -22.35
CA ILE A 51 3.47 -17.66 -21.94
C ILE A 51 2.40 -18.47 -22.68
N ILE A 52 1.16 -17.97 -22.70
CA ILE A 52 0.03 -18.63 -23.36
C ILE A 52 0.26 -18.70 -24.87
N ALA A 53 0.65 -17.60 -25.50
CA ALA A 53 0.97 -17.58 -26.93
C ALA A 53 2.09 -18.58 -27.29
N ASN A 54 3.09 -18.74 -26.42
CA ASN A 54 4.15 -19.73 -26.61
C ASN A 54 3.64 -21.17 -26.43
N GLN A 55 2.70 -21.41 -25.52
CA GLN A 55 2.05 -22.72 -25.36
C GLN A 55 1.24 -23.08 -26.61
N GLU A 56 0.44 -22.14 -27.12
CA GLU A 56 -0.33 -22.31 -28.37
C GLU A 56 0.57 -22.60 -29.57
N ARG A 57 1.69 -21.87 -29.70
CA ARG A 57 2.69 -22.12 -30.76
C ARG A 57 3.29 -23.52 -30.65
N ARG A 58 3.58 -23.99 -29.43
CA ARG A 58 4.15 -25.33 -29.19
C ARG A 58 3.14 -26.44 -29.44
N SER A 59 1.88 -26.25 -29.03
CA SER A 59 0.81 -27.22 -29.23
C SER A 59 0.25 -27.22 -30.66
N ARG A 60 0.52 -26.16 -31.45
CA ARG A 60 -0.09 -25.90 -32.77
C ARG A 60 -1.62 -25.80 -32.72
N THR A 61 -2.16 -25.42 -31.57
CA THR A 61 -3.60 -25.33 -31.32
C THR A 61 -3.89 -24.08 -30.51
N ILE A 62 -4.98 -23.37 -30.82
CA ILE A 62 -5.49 -22.26 -30.02
C ILE A 62 -6.04 -22.85 -28.72
N LEU A 63 -5.56 -22.39 -27.58
CA LEU A 63 -6.04 -22.87 -26.29
C LEU A 63 -7.47 -22.34 -26.07
N PRO A 64 -8.38 -23.15 -25.49
CA PRO A 64 -9.72 -22.65 -25.17
C PRO A 64 -9.63 -21.51 -24.15
N PHE A 65 -10.61 -20.61 -24.16
CA PHE A 65 -10.70 -19.56 -23.15
C PHE A 65 -10.84 -20.17 -21.76
N ASP A 66 -9.86 -19.90 -20.89
CA ASP A 66 -9.85 -20.29 -19.49
C ASP A 66 -10.27 -19.09 -18.63
N PRO A 67 -11.44 -19.12 -17.96
CA PRO A 67 -11.86 -18.06 -17.05
C PRO A 67 -10.84 -17.72 -15.96
N ALA A 68 -9.99 -18.66 -15.54
CA ALA A 68 -8.93 -18.39 -14.56
C ALA A 68 -7.87 -17.43 -15.10
N GLN A 69 -7.73 -17.32 -16.43
CA GLN A 69 -6.77 -16.44 -17.10
C GLN A 69 -7.37 -15.10 -17.50
N ALA A 70 -8.68 -14.90 -17.34
CA ALA A 70 -9.39 -13.71 -17.81
C ALA A 70 -8.75 -12.39 -17.36
N ARG A 71 -8.23 -12.33 -16.12
CA ARG A 71 -7.56 -11.15 -15.56
C ARG A 71 -6.31 -10.74 -16.33
N TYR A 72 -5.64 -11.67 -17.01
CA TYR A 72 -4.44 -11.37 -17.79
C TYR A 72 -4.75 -10.76 -19.17
N PHE A 73 -5.98 -10.93 -19.65
CA PHE A 73 -6.45 -10.42 -20.95
C PHE A 73 -7.43 -9.24 -20.81
N SER A 74 -8.01 -9.04 -19.63
CA SER A 74 -8.92 -7.95 -19.34
C SER A 74 -8.20 -6.61 -19.21
N ASP A 75 -8.75 -5.56 -19.81
CA ASP A 75 -8.23 -4.18 -19.68
C ASP A 75 -8.76 -3.46 -18.43
N ILE A 76 -9.80 -4.00 -17.77
CA ILE A 76 -10.49 -3.35 -16.64
C ILE A 76 -10.07 -3.89 -15.27
N SER A 77 -9.33 -5.00 -15.21
CA SER A 77 -8.92 -5.64 -13.95
C SER A 77 -7.41 -5.66 -13.82
N ASP A 78 -6.89 -5.68 -12.59
CA ASP A 78 -5.45 -5.87 -12.39
C ASP A 78 -5.01 -7.31 -12.62
N GLY A 79 -3.73 -7.45 -12.98
CA GLY A 79 -3.02 -8.71 -12.78
C GLY A 79 -3.00 -9.11 -11.30
N PRO A 80 -2.98 -10.43 -10.97
CA PRO A 80 -3.04 -10.90 -9.59
C PRO A 80 -2.01 -10.25 -8.65
N ALA A 81 -0.74 -10.15 -9.06
CA ALA A 81 0.28 -9.53 -8.22
C ALA A 81 -0.01 -8.04 -7.98
N ALA A 82 -0.32 -7.29 -9.04
CA ALA A 82 -0.64 -5.86 -8.92
C ALA A 82 -1.87 -5.60 -8.03
N SER A 83 -2.86 -6.49 -8.08
CA SER A 83 -4.07 -6.38 -7.25
C SER A 83 -3.79 -6.46 -5.75
N VAL A 84 -2.78 -7.22 -5.31
CA VAL A 84 -2.36 -7.27 -3.88
C VAL A 84 -1.82 -5.91 -3.45
N PHE A 85 -0.93 -5.31 -4.24
CA PHE A 85 -0.37 -3.99 -3.93
C PHE A 85 -1.44 -2.91 -3.93
N ARG A 86 -2.33 -2.89 -4.93
CA ARG A 86 -3.41 -1.91 -5.00
C ARG A 86 -4.31 -2.00 -3.77
N ARG A 87 -4.69 -3.22 -3.37
CA ARG A 87 -5.50 -3.44 -2.17
C ARG A 87 -4.78 -3.06 -0.88
N GLY A 88 -3.48 -3.36 -0.75
CA GLY A 88 -2.70 -2.94 0.41
C GLY A 88 -2.68 -1.41 0.58
N HIS A 89 -2.52 -0.67 -0.52
CA HIS A 89 -2.64 0.79 -0.52
C HIS A 89 -4.06 1.29 -0.22
N GLN A 90 -5.10 0.62 -0.75
CA GLN A 90 -6.50 0.94 -0.44
C GLN A 90 -6.83 0.73 1.05
N VAL A 91 -6.32 -0.34 1.68
CA VAL A 91 -6.48 -0.56 3.12
C VAL A 91 -5.82 0.57 3.91
N LEU A 92 -4.62 1.01 3.52
CA LEU A 92 -3.94 2.14 4.17
C LEU A 92 -4.73 3.45 4.02
N ASP A 93 -5.26 3.72 2.82
CA ASP A 93 -6.10 4.88 2.52
C ASP A 93 -7.35 4.91 3.40
N ARG A 94 -8.11 3.81 3.39
CA ARG A 94 -9.34 3.66 4.17
C ARG A 94 -9.10 3.73 5.67
N LEU A 95 -8.02 3.13 6.14
CA LEU A 95 -7.63 3.23 7.55
C LEU A 95 -7.38 4.70 7.94
N SER A 96 -6.66 5.47 7.12
CA SER A 96 -6.42 6.89 7.38
C SER A 96 -7.69 7.74 7.33
N ASP A 97 -8.63 7.41 6.43
CA ASP A 97 -9.96 8.05 6.38
C ASP A 97 -10.77 7.76 7.65
N VAL A 98 -10.83 6.50 8.08
CA VAL A 98 -11.57 6.08 9.28
C VAL A 98 -11.01 6.77 10.52
N LEU A 99 -9.67 6.79 10.68
CA LEU A 99 -9.01 7.44 11.81
C LEU A 99 -9.33 8.94 11.85
N LEU A 100 -9.29 9.64 10.72
CA LEU A 100 -9.63 11.05 10.65
C LEU A 100 -11.12 11.29 10.92
N ALA A 101 -12.01 10.48 10.34
CA ALA A 101 -13.46 10.59 10.53
C ALA A 101 -13.81 10.47 12.02
N LEU A 102 -13.28 9.44 12.69
CA LEU A 102 -13.40 9.21 14.11
C LEU A 102 -12.94 10.43 14.92
N ALA A 103 -11.74 10.95 14.65
CA ALA A 103 -11.20 12.09 15.38
C ALA A 103 -12.01 13.37 15.18
N THR A 104 -12.63 13.56 14.01
CA THR A 104 -13.47 14.73 13.73
C THR A 104 -14.90 14.63 14.29
N GLY A 105 -15.29 13.48 14.84
CA GLY A 105 -16.65 13.26 15.36
C GLY A 105 -17.74 13.41 14.29
N LYS A 106 -17.40 13.22 13.00
CA LYS A 106 -18.35 13.27 11.90
C LYS A 106 -19.24 12.02 11.91
N GLY A 107 -20.33 12.11 12.68
CA GLY A 107 -21.62 11.41 12.53
C GLY A 107 -21.60 9.90 12.24
N SER A 108 -22.21 9.14 13.15
CA SER A 108 -22.33 7.67 13.19
C SER A 108 -22.80 6.91 11.92
N ALA A 109 -23.31 7.59 10.89
CA ALA A 109 -23.73 6.96 9.63
C ALA A 109 -22.56 6.85 8.63
N ASP A 110 -21.84 7.95 8.37
CA ASP A 110 -20.66 7.97 7.50
C ASP A 110 -19.51 7.16 8.12
N GLU A 111 -19.44 7.15 9.44
CA GLU A 111 -18.49 6.38 10.23
C GLU A 111 -18.71 4.86 10.06
N ALA A 112 -19.96 4.40 10.18
CA ALA A 112 -20.31 2.99 9.98
C ALA A 112 -20.06 2.52 8.53
N GLU A 113 -20.31 3.38 7.54
CA GLU A 113 -19.98 3.11 6.14
C GLU A 113 -18.46 3.01 5.91
N ALA A 114 -17.69 3.96 6.44
CA ALA A 114 -16.23 3.94 6.33
C ALA A 114 -15.61 2.70 7.01
N ILE A 115 -16.13 2.33 8.19
CA ILE A 115 -15.74 1.11 8.91
C ILE A 115 -16.10 -0.14 8.13
N GLY A 116 -17.33 -0.24 7.60
CA GLY A 116 -17.77 -1.36 6.78
C GLY A 116 -16.94 -1.51 5.50
N GLY A 117 -16.56 -0.38 4.89
CA GLY A 117 -15.65 -0.32 3.75
C GLY A 117 -14.25 -0.86 4.08
N LEU A 118 -13.68 -0.47 5.22
CA LEU A 118 -12.39 -0.99 5.67
C LEU A 118 -12.42 -2.50 5.90
N ALA A 119 -13.46 -3.01 6.57
CA ALA A 119 -13.63 -4.45 6.78
C ALA A 119 -13.76 -5.22 5.46
N THR A 120 -14.47 -4.63 4.48
CA THR A 120 -14.65 -5.20 3.14
C THR A 120 -13.34 -5.26 2.37
N GLU A 121 -12.55 -4.17 2.36
CA GLU A 121 -11.26 -4.12 1.68
C GLU A 121 -10.22 -5.02 2.34
N ALA A 122 -10.21 -5.08 3.67
CA ALA A 122 -9.40 -6.03 4.43
C ALA A 122 -9.77 -7.47 4.05
N GLY A 123 -11.06 -7.82 4.06
CA GLY A 123 -11.54 -9.14 3.63
C GLY A 123 -11.16 -9.46 2.18
N ALA A 124 -11.26 -8.49 1.28
CA ALA A 124 -10.89 -8.65 -0.11
C ALA A 124 -9.38 -8.84 -0.30
N LEU A 125 -8.55 -8.13 0.47
CA LEU A 125 -7.10 -8.35 0.52
C LEU A 125 -6.78 -9.78 0.96
N LEU A 126 -7.41 -10.26 2.04
CA LEU A 126 -7.25 -11.63 2.54
C LEU A 126 -7.63 -12.70 1.50
N ASN A 127 -8.71 -12.46 0.73
CA ASN A 127 -9.12 -13.36 -0.33
C ASN A 127 -8.10 -13.44 -1.47
N VAL A 128 -7.41 -12.35 -1.81
CA VAL A 128 -6.38 -12.37 -2.86
C VAL A 128 -5.14 -13.14 -2.40
N ILE A 129 -4.78 -13.03 -1.13
CA ILE A 129 -3.63 -13.72 -0.55
C ILE A 129 -3.82 -15.25 -0.54
N GLY A 130 -5.03 -15.72 -0.23
CA GLY A 130 -5.36 -17.15 -0.17
C GLY A 130 -5.25 -17.92 -1.49
N VAL A 131 -5.06 -17.25 -2.63
CA VAL A 131 -4.97 -17.86 -3.98
C VAL A 131 -3.51 -18.20 -4.36
N GLY A 132 -2.61 -18.34 -3.38
CA GLY A 132 -1.25 -18.85 -3.60
C GLY A 132 -0.27 -17.83 -4.21
N ILE A 133 -0.54 -16.54 -4.09
CA ILE A 133 0.42 -15.51 -4.49
C ILE A 133 1.53 -15.44 -3.42
N ALA A 134 2.79 -15.62 -3.83
CA ALA A 134 3.98 -15.65 -2.94
C ALA A 134 4.29 -14.34 -2.16
N VAL A 135 3.37 -13.38 -2.14
CA VAL A 135 3.38 -12.23 -1.22
C VAL A 135 2.58 -12.50 0.06
N GLY A 136 1.90 -13.64 0.16
CA GLY A 136 0.99 -13.98 1.23
C GLY A 136 1.54 -14.00 2.65
N PRO A 137 2.76 -14.51 2.93
CA PRO A 137 3.25 -14.60 4.31
C PRO A 137 3.32 -13.26 5.03
N ALA A 138 3.67 -12.19 4.31
CA ALA A 138 3.79 -10.87 4.91
C ALA A 138 2.41 -10.29 5.29
N PHE A 139 1.40 -10.49 4.44
CA PHE A 139 0.05 -9.99 4.70
C PHE A 139 -0.81 -10.92 5.58
N GLU A 140 -0.54 -12.22 5.64
CA GLU A 140 -1.25 -13.14 6.56
C GLU A 140 -1.09 -12.73 8.02
N THR A 141 0.05 -12.14 8.39
CA THR A 141 0.28 -11.61 9.74
C THR A 141 -0.68 -10.46 10.12
N LEU A 142 -1.26 -9.78 9.13
CA LEU A 142 -2.21 -8.69 9.35
C LEU A 142 -3.63 -9.17 9.64
N LYS A 143 -3.94 -10.41 9.26
CA LYS A 143 -5.31 -10.94 9.34
C LYS A 143 -5.92 -10.83 10.73
N PRO A 144 -5.24 -11.20 11.83
CA PRO A 144 -5.81 -11.08 13.17
C PRO A 144 -6.06 -9.62 13.56
N ALA A 145 -5.10 -8.73 13.28
CA ALA A 145 -5.19 -7.31 13.59
C ALA A 145 -6.35 -6.62 12.84
N LEU A 146 -6.47 -6.88 11.53
CA LEU A 146 -7.58 -6.37 10.72
C LEU A 146 -8.93 -6.93 11.17
N THR A 147 -8.97 -8.21 11.52
CA THR A 147 -10.20 -8.86 12.01
C THR A 147 -10.64 -8.26 13.34
N GLU A 148 -9.72 -8.06 14.28
CA GLU A 148 -10.06 -7.49 15.58
C GLU A 148 -10.47 -6.03 15.48
N LEU A 149 -9.74 -5.24 14.70
CA LEU A 149 -10.10 -3.86 14.43
C LEU A 149 -11.52 -3.77 13.83
N SER A 150 -11.86 -4.64 12.88
CA SER A 150 -13.19 -4.62 12.25
C SER A 150 -14.34 -4.89 13.23
N LYS A 151 -14.11 -5.64 14.32
CA LYS A 151 -15.13 -5.92 15.34
C LYS A 151 -15.31 -4.75 16.30
N ASP A 152 -14.21 -4.11 16.68
CA ASP A 152 -14.18 -3.08 17.73
C ASP A 152 -14.60 -1.70 17.24
N LEU A 153 -14.43 -1.42 15.95
CA LEU A 153 -14.77 -0.13 15.33
C LEU A 153 -16.24 0.27 15.50
N GLY A 154 -17.18 -0.68 15.64
CA GLY A 154 -18.61 -0.36 15.74
C GLY A 154 -19.07 0.31 17.05
N ARG A 155 -18.19 0.51 18.04
CA ARG A 155 -18.56 1.01 19.39
C ARG A 155 -17.50 1.90 20.07
N ALA A 156 -16.39 2.22 19.40
CA ALA A 156 -15.21 2.79 20.06
C ALA A 156 -15.06 4.31 19.84
N GLU A 157 -14.62 5.02 20.88
CA GLU A 157 -14.18 6.42 20.78
C GLU A 157 -12.88 6.53 19.96
N ALA A 158 -12.68 7.62 19.20
CA ALA A 158 -11.52 7.83 18.32
C ALA A 158 -10.16 7.55 18.99
N SER A 159 -9.97 8.05 20.21
CA SER A 159 -8.74 7.85 20.98
C SER A 159 -8.48 6.38 21.31
N ARG A 160 -9.54 5.59 21.51
CA ARG A 160 -9.43 4.15 21.73
C ARG A 160 -9.07 3.42 20.44
N VAL A 161 -9.65 3.81 19.30
CA VAL A 161 -9.32 3.22 18.00
C VAL A 161 -7.87 3.49 17.62
N ILE A 162 -7.38 4.72 17.81
CA ILE A 162 -5.96 5.06 17.56
C ILE A 162 -5.05 4.18 18.41
N ALA A 163 -5.34 4.06 19.71
CA ALA A 163 -4.58 3.20 20.62
C ALA A 163 -4.64 1.71 20.20
N GLN A 164 -5.78 1.23 19.69
CA GLN A 164 -5.92 -0.13 19.19
C GLN A 164 -5.14 -0.38 17.90
N VAL A 165 -5.18 0.56 16.95
CA VAL A 165 -4.42 0.49 15.70
C VAL A 165 -2.92 0.47 15.99
N GLU A 166 -2.47 1.30 16.93
CA GLU A 166 -1.08 1.32 17.37
C GLU A 166 -0.68 0.04 18.10
N ALA A 167 -1.49 -0.42 19.07
CA ALA A 167 -1.24 -1.65 19.80
C ALA A 167 -1.20 -2.89 18.89
N ALA A 168 -1.99 -2.88 17.82
CA ALA A 168 -1.99 -3.92 16.80
C ALA A 168 -0.84 -3.75 15.77
N HIS A 169 -0.07 -2.67 15.85
CA HIS A 169 0.94 -2.25 14.89
C HIS A 169 0.44 -2.31 13.45
N LEU A 170 -0.82 -1.96 13.21
CA LEU A 170 -1.48 -2.28 11.95
C LEU A 170 -0.85 -1.54 10.76
N VAL A 171 -0.63 -0.23 10.90
CA VAL A 171 0.03 0.60 9.88
C VAL A 171 1.44 0.07 9.60
N LYS A 172 2.21 -0.18 10.67
CA LYS A 172 3.58 -0.70 10.58
C LYS A 172 3.66 -2.06 9.91
N ASN A 173 2.79 -2.99 10.28
CA ASN A 173 2.75 -4.31 9.68
C ASN A 173 2.30 -4.22 8.21
N LEU A 174 1.37 -3.33 7.86
CA LEU A 174 0.89 -3.15 6.48
C LEU A 174 2.00 -2.56 5.60
N VAL A 175 2.67 -1.52 6.08
CA VAL A 175 3.84 -0.92 5.42
C VAL A 175 4.96 -1.97 5.28
N SER A 176 5.26 -2.71 6.34
CA SER A 176 6.27 -3.77 6.31
C SER A 176 5.92 -4.87 5.30
N ALA A 177 4.64 -5.23 5.19
CA ALA A 177 4.18 -6.21 4.21
C ALA A 177 4.33 -5.70 2.77
N LEU A 178 3.95 -4.45 2.50
CA LEU A 178 4.16 -3.80 1.21
C LEU A 178 5.65 -3.72 0.84
N VAL A 179 6.51 -3.37 1.80
CA VAL A 179 7.97 -3.33 1.62
C VAL A 179 8.52 -4.74 1.33
N SER A 180 8.12 -5.74 2.11
CA SER A 180 8.56 -7.13 1.96
C SER A 180 8.11 -7.76 0.66
N ALA A 181 7.03 -7.25 0.06
CA ALA A 181 6.52 -7.66 -1.22
C ALA A 181 7.28 -7.05 -2.42
N THR A 182 8.07 -6.00 -2.22
CA THR A 182 8.79 -5.29 -3.30
C THR A 182 9.74 -6.15 -4.16
N PRO A 183 10.43 -7.20 -3.64
CA PRO A 183 11.24 -8.07 -4.49
C PRO A 183 10.41 -8.75 -5.59
N LYS A 184 9.12 -9.03 -5.34
CA LYS A 184 8.23 -9.59 -6.35
C LYS A 184 7.95 -8.58 -7.47
N MET A 185 7.81 -7.29 -7.14
CA MET A 185 7.68 -6.23 -8.16
C MET A 185 8.93 -6.17 -9.02
N PHE A 186 10.13 -6.27 -8.42
CA PHE A 186 11.38 -6.29 -9.17
C PHE A 186 11.39 -7.42 -10.20
N VAL A 187 11.16 -8.67 -9.75
CA VAL A 187 11.11 -9.85 -10.62
C VAL A 187 10.06 -9.70 -11.73
N THR A 188 8.88 -9.18 -11.41
CA THR A 188 7.85 -8.93 -12.43
C THR A 188 8.32 -7.89 -13.45
N LEU A 189 8.87 -6.76 -13.01
CA LEU A 189 9.26 -5.65 -13.88
C LEU A 189 10.48 -5.97 -14.75
N THR A 190 11.42 -6.81 -14.29
CA THR A 190 12.63 -7.19 -15.04
C THR A 190 12.48 -8.51 -15.81
N GLY A 191 11.54 -9.36 -15.44
CA GLY A 191 11.47 -10.74 -15.94
C GLY A 191 11.36 -10.90 -17.46
N GLU A 192 10.78 -9.94 -18.18
CA GLU A 192 10.77 -9.97 -19.65
C GLU A 192 12.17 -9.74 -20.24
N ALA A 193 12.87 -8.71 -19.76
CA ALA A 193 14.23 -8.41 -20.19
C ALA A 193 15.19 -9.55 -19.82
N GLU A 194 14.98 -10.16 -18.65
CA GLU A 194 15.76 -11.31 -18.19
C GLU A 194 15.56 -12.52 -19.10
N ARG A 195 14.31 -12.87 -19.44
CA ARG A 195 14.04 -13.96 -20.39
C ARG A 195 14.63 -13.70 -21.77
N ARG A 196 14.62 -12.45 -22.24
CA ARG A 196 15.22 -12.07 -23.53
C ARG A 196 16.75 -12.18 -23.50
N ALA A 197 17.39 -11.72 -22.44
CA ALA A 197 18.84 -11.83 -22.28
C ALA A 197 19.31 -13.29 -22.16
N ASN A 198 18.50 -14.14 -21.54
CA ASN A 198 18.81 -15.56 -21.31
C ASN A 198 18.35 -16.49 -22.45
N SER A 199 17.76 -15.96 -23.53
CA SER A 199 17.31 -16.81 -24.65
C SER A 199 18.47 -17.26 -25.54
N ALA A 200 18.37 -18.48 -26.10
CA ALA A 200 19.37 -18.97 -27.06
C ALA A 200 19.49 -18.03 -28.26
N GLY A 201 20.72 -17.62 -28.59
CA GLY A 201 20.98 -16.66 -29.68
C GLY A 201 20.63 -15.21 -29.36
N ALA A 202 20.47 -14.86 -28.07
CA ALA A 202 20.22 -13.48 -27.67
C ALA A 202 21.33 -12.54 -28.21
N PRO A 203 20.97 -11.38 -28.76
CA PRO A 203 21.94 -10.39 -29.20
C PRO A 203 22.71 -9.83 -27.98
N ALA A 204 23.96 -9.41 -28.18
CA ALA A 204 24.82 -8.93 -27.09
C ALA A 204 24.20 -7.73 -26.35
N GLU A 205 23.42 -6.92 -27.05
CA GLU A 205 22.68 -5.77 -26.53
C GLU A 205 21.60 -6.17 -25.50
N ALA A 206 21.08 -7.40 -25.55
CA ALA A 206 20.02 -7.85 -24.64
C ALA A 206 20.47 -7.86 -23.18
N MET A 207 21.72 -8.23 -22.90
CA MET A 207 22.29 -8.17 -21.55
C MET A 207 22.45 -6.71 -21.09
N THR A 208 22.91 -5.83 -21.98
CA THR A 208 23.04 -4.40 -21.68
C THR A 208 21.68 -3.77 -21.34
N GLN A 209 20.64 -4.10 -22.12
CA GLN A 209 19.27 -3.67 -21.85
C GLN A 209 18.72 -4.21 -20.52
N LEU A 210 19.02 -5.46 -20.16
CA LEU A 210 18.65 -6.03 -18.87
C LEU A 210 19.31 -5.28 -17.71
N LEU A 211 20.61 -4.98 -17.81
CA LEU A 211 21.35 -4.27 -16.76
C LEU A 211 20.83 -2.84 -16.57
N ASP A 212 20.60 -2.12 -17.67
CA ASP A 212 20.01 -0.77 -17.64
C ASP A 212 18.61 -0.79 -17.01
N ARG A 213 17.72 -1.68 -17.50
CA ARG A 213 16.37 -1.81 -16.94
C ARG A 213 16.39 -2.20 -15.47
N SER A 214 17.22 -3.16 -15.08
CA SER A 214 17.36 -3.58 -13.68
C SER A 214 17.81 -2.44 -12.78
N THR A 215 18.73 -1.60 -13.25
CA THR A 215 19.19 -0.42 -12.51
C THR A 215 18.08 0.60 -12.34
N LYS A 216 17.34 0.92 -13.42
CA LYS A 216 16.20 1.86 -13.35
C LYS A 216 15.08 1.35 -12.45
N VAL A 217 14.71 0.07 -12.55
CA VAL A 217 13.70 -0.55 -11.68
C VAL A 217 14.15 -0.53 -10.22
N ARG A 218 15.43 -0.78 -9.92
CA ARG A 218 15.97 -0.65 -8.55
C ARG A 218 15.75 0.75 -8.00
N VAL A 219 16.07 1.79 -8.76
CA VAL A 219 15.85 3.18 -8.32
C VAL A 219 14.38 3.45 -8.02
N VAL A 220 13.46 3.05 -8.92
CA VAL A 220 12.01 3.23 -8.71
C VAL A 220 11.55 2.52 -7.44
N LEU A 221 11.92 1.25 -7.26
CA LEU A 221 11.49 0.46 -6.11
C LEU A 221 12.16 0.89 -4.81
N SER A 222 13.40 1.38 -4.85
CA SER A 222 14.06 2.00 -3.70
C SER A 222 13.32 3.25 -3.25
N ASN A 223 12.95 4.15 -4.17
CA ASN A 223 12.18 5.35 -3.86
C ASN A 223 10.79 4.99 -3.29
N TYR A 224 10.13 3.98 -3.86
CA TYR A 224 8.86 3.46 -3.35
C TYR A 224 8.99 2.88 -1.92
N VAL A 225 10.05 2.13 -1.62
CA VAL A 225 10.30 1.62 -0.27
C VAL A 225 10.57 2.75 0.73
N VAL A 226 11.35 3.77 0.34
CA VAL A 226 11.60 4.95 1.18
C VAL A 226 10.29 5.70 1.45
N LEU A 227 9.48 5.90 0.43
CA LEU A 227 8.16 6.54 0.52
C LEU A 227 7.23 5.81 1.52
N LEU A 228 7.16 4.48 1.44
CA LEU A 228 6.40 3.66 2.38
C LEU A 228 6.92 3.79 3.82
N ARG A 229 8.24 3.76 4.02
CA ARG A 229 8.86 3.92 5.35
C ARG A 229 8.58 5.30 5.94
N GLN A 230 8.71 6.37 5.15
CA GLN A 230 8.40 7.73 5.61
C GLN A 230 6.91 7.91 5.94
N THR A 231 6.02 7.17 5.27
CA THR A 231 4.59 7.13 5.64
C THR A 231 4.40 6.49 7.02
N ASN A 232 5.18 5.44 7.34
CA ASN A 232 5.19 4.87 8.68
C ASN A 232 5.79 5.83 9.71
N ASP A 233 6.86 6.55 9.37
CA ASP A 233 7.45 7.54 10.28
C ASP A 233 6.47 8.69 10.58
N ALA A 234 5.66 9.09 9.59
CA ALA A 234 4.58 10.05 9.77
C ALA A 234 3.45 9.51 10.68
N TRP A 235 3.14 8.21 10.61
CA TRP A 235 2.23 7.55 11.55
C TRP A 235 2.79 7.57 12.98
N ASP A 236 4.05 7.16 13.17
CA ASP A 236 4.70 7.11 14.47
C ASP A 236 4.77 8.51 15.13
N GLU A 237 4.94 9.56 14.33
CA GLU A 237 4.88 10.95 14.81
C GLU A 237 3.45 11.39 15.13
N ALA A 238 2.45 11.02 14.32
CA ALA A 238 1.04 11.33 14.60
C ALA A 238 0.55 10.67 15.90
N VAL A 239 0.97 9.43 16.17
CA VAL A 239 0.70 8.73 17.44
C VAL A 239 1.37 9.44 18.62
N ARG A 240 2.67 9.75 18.52
CA ARG A 240 3.39 10.47 19.58
C ARG A 240 2.77 11.83 19.89
N ALA A 241 2.38 12.57 18.85
CA ALA A 241 1.71 13.86 19.01
C ALA A 241 0.34 13.72 19.71
N ALA A 242 -0.42 12.66 19.40
CA ALA A 242 -1.68 12.34 20.07
C ALA A 242 -1.49 12.00 21.55
N GLU A 243 -0.45 11.26 21.90
CA GLU A 243 -0.15 10.86 23.29
C GLU A 243 0.38 12.01 24.15
N ALA A 244 1.22 12.87 23.57
CA ALA A 244 1.95 13.90 24.31
C ALA A 244 1.07 15.07 24.81
N LYS A 245 -0.20 15.15 24.39
CA LYS A 245 -1.19 16.19 24.77
C LYS A 245 -0.65 17.65 24.68
N SER A 246 0.43 17.89 23.92
CA SER A 246 1.14 19.16 23.83
C SER A 246 1.29 19.60 22.36
N SER A 247 0.93 20.86 22.09
CA SER A 247 0.30 21.27 20.83
C SER A 247 1.19 21.97 19.80
N THR A 248 2.49 22.15 20.04
CA THR A 248 3.34 22.97 19.15
C THR A 248 4.63 22.30 18.69
N ALA A 249 5.40 21.69 19.61
CA ALA A 249 6.66 21.02 19.23
C ALA A 249 6.42 19.79 18.32
N ASN A 250 5.40 18.99 18.60
CA ASN A 250 5.10 17.76 17.86
C ASN A 250 4.51 18.02 16.47
N PHE A 251 3.80 19.15 16.30
CA PHE A 251 3.21 19.54 15.02
C PHE A 251 4.27 19.95 13.99
N GLY A 252 5.35 20.61 14.44
CA GLY A 252 6.49 20.95 13.59
C GLY A 252 7.18 19.71 13.04
N ALA A 253 7.46 18.73 13.89
CA ALA A 253 8.06 17.45 13.48
C ALA A 253 7.18 16.70 12.46
N LEU A 254 5.87 16.65 12.68
CA LEU A 254 4.94 15.99 11.75
C LEU A 254 4.86 16.70 10.39
N THR A 255 4.91 18.03 10.37
CA THR A 255 4.95 18.82 9.13
C THR A 255 6.23 18.51 8.34
N GLU A 256 7.38 18.40 9.01
CA GLU A 256 8.65 18.01 8.41
C GLU A 256 8.56 16.59 7.80
N ARG A 257 8.00 15.61 8.52
CA ARG A 257 7.79 14.25 7.99
C ARG A 257 6.94 14.24 6.72
N ILE A 258 5.91 15.07 6.64
CA ILE A 258 5.09 15.15 5.43
C ILE A 258 5.85 15.78 4.28
N ALA A 259 6.71 16.77 4.53
CA ALA A 259 7.57 17.33 3.50
C ALA A 259 8.51 16.26 2.94
N GLU A 260 9.08 15.41 3.80
CA GLU A 260 9.88 14.24 3.41
C GLU A 260 9.07 13.26 2.54
N VAL A 261 7.85 12.89 2.96
CA VAL A 261 6.95 12.02 2.18
C VAL A 261 6.64 12.62 0.81
N LYS A 262 6.32 13.92 0.75
CA LYS A 262 6.04 14.63 -0.51
C LYS A 262 7.27 14.65 -1.43
N ALA A 263 8.47 14.82 -0.87
CA ALA A 263 9.72 14.75 -1.61
C ALA A 263 9.99 13.34 -2.17
N ALA A 264 9.80 12.28 -1.37
CA ALA A 264 9.94 10.90 -1.84
C ALA A 264 8.86 10.53 -2.87
N ALA A 265 7.64 11.04 -2.72
CA ALA A 265 6.56 10.86 -3.68
C ALA A 265 6.90 11.51 -5.04
N LEU A 266 7.52 12.69 -5.02
CA LEU A 266 8.05 13.32 -6.24
C LEU A 266 9.20 12.51 -6.85
N ALA A 267 10.18 12.09 -6.04
CA ALA A 267 11.32 11.30 -6.49
C ALA A 267 10.89 9.96 -7.10
N THR A 268 9.87 9.30 -6.52
CA THR A 268 9.29 8.05 -7.06
C THR A 268 8.67 8.29 -8.44
N ARG A 269 7.88 9.35 -8.61
CA ARG A 269 7.26 9.71 -9.89
C ARG A 269 8.30 10.07 -10.96
N GLN A 270 9.34 10.82 -10.60
CA GLN A 270 10.43 11.16 -11.50
C GLN A 270 11.23 9.92 -11.92
N ALA A 271 11.57 9.04 -10.98
CA ALA A 271 12.22 7.77 -11.30
C ALA A 271 11.36 6.90 -12.22
N PHE A 272 10.04 6.86 -12.00
CA PHE A 272 9.13 6.12 -12.86
C PHE A 272 9.05 6.72 -14.27
N ALA A 273 9.01 8.04 -14.40
CA ALA A 273 9.07 8.69 -15.71
C ALA A 273 10.37 8.32 -16.45
N ASN A 274 11.51 8.33 -15.76
CA ASN A 274 12.80 7.94 -16.33
C ASN A 274 12.86 6.46 -16.75
N LEU A 275 12.18 5.56 -16.02
CA LEU A 275 12.06 4.15 -16.40
C LEU A 275 11.37 3.98 -17.76
N ASN A 276 10.41 4.85 -18.09
CA ASN A 276 9.62 4.75 -19.31
C ASN A 276 10.12 5.64 -20.46
N ALA A 277 10.96 6.64 -20.18
CA ALA A 277 11.59 7.49 -21.21
C ALA A 277 12.56 6.73 -22.14
N SER A 278 12.90 5.47 -21.83
CA SER A 278 13.78 4.62 -22.64
C SER A 278 13.04 3.51 -23.40
N ARG A 279 11.70 3.56 -23.46
CA ARG A 279 10.89 2.69 -24.33
C ARG A 279 10.65 3.37 -25.66
#